data_AF-A0ABD3SS05-F1
#
_entry.id   AF-A0ABD3SS05-F1
#
_cell.length_a   1.000
_cell.length_b   1.000
_cell.length_c   1.000
_cell.angle_alpha   90.00
_cell.angle_beta   90.00
_cell.angle_gamma   90.00
#
_symmetry.space_group_name_H-M   'P 1'
#
loop_
_entity.id
_entity.type
_entity.pdbx_description
1 polymer ?
#
loop_
_entity_poly.entity_id
_entity_poly.type
_entity_poly.pdbx_seq_one_letter_code
_entity_poly.pdbx_strand_id
1 'polypeptide(L)'
;MRTAIVTIIVSIFPAATAVAFVSPRNDLVSRIHATRTLDTLDIEHAKYCADHFGECSLEDMEHIRSALHQERLSHAFTNTDGLNNPGGLKEDIEHKLLESDLAMQIGLLQDKLATERMQEESKMVANSGGYGGMVLDAGLDEESSETLMICLVDAYLRDGILVVDLLSRDEVDEARLGLASTLRDDFGVDVHDLEGTGRNLANASSTNGAGMYHIFYPEWKMKVAANEKLFRMTCQLWKEAYCHSDESFEDMTKARKTNNGGSVSSSLEGENGDDDHGMELDGRSGGVDDGAEIKNELECLSFKWHPFGAFDCDRGYMYIDRIGFRIPTRLAEIIGEQVSMDAFRSAVHTGATSDSKGMTKSKKRERRPRPIQRSLTPHFDCCPESYHDKSKQRGKWRPIQCFVSLTDNLEPNTGGFEAVPGFHREFHSWVERGRRSVMDIPYDATSKQRPRRRPCVGEYTHLDPTLDREIMERVTHIPVRAGGAVFWDNR
;
A
#
# COMPACT_ATOMS: atom_id res chain seq x y z
N MET A 1 -32.21 -12.44 8.78
CA MET A 1 -31.86 -11.02 8.58
C MET A 1 -31.10 -10.90 7.28
N ARG A 2 -31.50 -9.99 6.39
CA ARG A 2 -30.75 -9.70 5.17
C ARG A 2 -29.73 -8.60 5.52
N THR A 3 -28.48 -8.96 5.74
CA THR A 3 -27.45 -8.01 6.18
C THR A 3 -27.00 -7.17 4.97
N ALA A 4 -27.02 -5.85 5.11
CA ALA A 4 -26.41 -4.94 4.13
C ALA A 4 -24.89 -4.96 4.32
N ILE A 5 -24.09 -4.97 3.25
CA ILE A 5 -22.63 -4.85 3.37
C ILE A 5 -22.28 -3.38 3.49
N VAL A 6 -21.43 -3.03 4.44
CA VAL A 6 -21.07 -1.63 4.73
C VAL A 6 -19.56 -1.47 4.80
N THR A 7 -19.06 -0.46 4.13
CA THR A 7 -17.64 -0.19 3.96
C THR A 7 -17.36 1.30 4.05
N ILE A 8 -16.40 1.69 4.88
CA ILE A 8 -15.88 3.07 4.94
C ILE A 8 -14.61 3.12 4.12
N ILE A 9 -14.60 3.91 3.04
CA ILE A 9 -13.37 4.16 2.29
C ILE A 9 -12.61 5.29 2.99
N VAL A 10 -11.43 4.95 3.50
CA VAL A 10 -10.48 5.91 4.09
C VAL A 10 -9.18 5.70 3.35
N SER A 11 -8.69 6.74 2.68
CA SER A 11 -7.33 6.71 2.17
C SER A 11 -6.53 7.71 2.98
N ILE A 12 -5.31 7.36 3.34
CA ILE A 12 -4.35 8.32 3.88
C ILE A 12 -3.29 8.47 2.81
N PHE A 13 -2.71 9.65 2.62
CA PHE A 13 -1.68 9.91 1.60
C PHE A 13 -0.47 10.58 2.23
N PRO A 14 0.75 10.30 1.80
CA PRO A 14 1.91 10.92 2.42
C PRO A 14 1.97 12.43 2.18
N ALA A 15 2.51 13.17 3.15
CA ALA A 15 2.73 14.60 3.03
C ALA A 15 4.03 14.86 2.24
N ALA A 16 3.94 15.58 1.12
CA ALA A 16 5.12 15.98 0.36
C ALA A 16 5.86 17.16 1.04
N THR A 17 7.19 17.08 1.10
CA THR A 17 8.09 18.03 1.79
C THR A 17 8.28 19.36 1.04
N ALA A 18 7.21 19.99 0.56
CA ALA A 18 7.28 21.28 -0.12
C ALA A 18 6.14 22.22 0.25
N VAL A 19 6.01 22.54 1.54
CA VAL A 19 5.43 23.81 1.99
C VAL A 19 6.24 24.32 3.19
N ALA A 20 7.13 25.28 2.94
CA ALA A 20 7.89 25.95 3.97
C ALA A 20 6.95 26.79 4.86
N PHE A 21 6.73 26.34 6.09
CA PHE A 21 6.19 27.17 7.16
C PHE A 21 7.31 27.49 8.15
N VAL A 22 7.59 28.78 8.32
CA VAL A 22 8.47 29.33 9.34
C VAL A 22 7.85 29.04 10.72
N SER A 23 8.51 28.19 11.51
CA SER A 23 8.13 27.92 12.91
C SER A 23 8.81 28.93 13.84
N PRO A 24 8.12 29.50 14.86
CA PRO A 24 8.78 30.20 15.94
C PRO A 24 9.42 29.21 16.92
N ARG A 25 10.56 29.62 17.47
CA ARG A 25 11.42 28.91 18.43
C ARG A 25 10.92 29.01 19.88
N ASN A 26 11.41 28.04 20.67
CA ASN A 26 11.56 27.95 22.14
C ASN A 26 10.37 27.36 22.91
N ASP A 27 10.55 26.19 23.55
CA ASP A 27 10.82 26.09 25.02
C ASP A 27 10.90 24.62 25.52
N LEU A 28 11.86 23.82 25.03
CA LEU A 28 11.95 22.38 25.35
C LEU A 28 13.34 21.92 25.84
N VAL A 29 14.03 22.74 26.66
CA VAL A 29 15.38 22.38 27.16
C VAL A 29 15.43 22.10 28.67
N SER A 30 14.33 22.24 29.40
CA SER A 30 14.39 22.23 30.88
C SER A 30 14.00 20.93 31.58
N ARG A 31 13.97 19.75 30.93
CA ARG A 31 13.46 18.51 31.57
C ARG A 31 14.32 17.24 31.46
N ILE A 32 15.57 17.29 31.01
CA ILE A 32 16.46 16.12 31.01
C ILE A 32 17.56 16.31 32.05
N HIS A 33 17.21 16.24 33.34
CA HIS A 33 18.17 15.99 34.41
C HIS A 33 17.48 15.24 35.55
N ALA A 34 17.42 13.91 35.40
CA ALA A 34 17.12 13.01 36.51
C ALA A 34 17.91 11.70 36.34
N THR A 35 19.06 11.65 37.02
CA THR A 35 19.61 10.48 37.75
C THR A 35 19.72 9.12 37.03
N ARG A 36 20.82 8.96 36.28
CA ARG A 36 21.72 7.80 36.41
C ARG A 36 23.13 8.36 36.55
N THR A 37 23.93 7.84 37.47
CA THR A 37 25.37 8.13 37.50
C THR A 37 25.91 7.81 36.12
N LEU A 38 26.40 8.82 35.41
CA LEU A 38 27.09 8.64 34.13
C LEU A 38 28.34 7.83 34.43
N ASP A 39 28.23 6.51 34.32
CA ASP A 39 29.38 5.66 34.13
C ASP A 39 30.11 6.22 32.91
N THR A 40 31.38 6.58 33.10
CA THR A 40 32.22 7.11 32.04
C THR A 40 32.14 6.15 30.86
N LEU A 41 31.72 6.66 29.70
CA LEU A 41 31.64 5.91 28.46
C LEU A 41 32.99 5.21 28.22
N ASP A 42 33.00 3.88 28.27
CA ASP A 42 34.21 3.09 28.04
C ASP A 42 34.41 2.89 26.53
N ILE A 43 35.17 3.80 25.92
CA ILE A 43 35.48 3.78 24.48
C ILE A 43 36.21 2.50 24.08
N GLU A 44 37.03 1.92 24.96
CA GLU A 44 37.73 0.66 24.64
C GLU A 44 36.74 -0.51 24.61
N HIS A 45 35.71 -0.49 25.45
CA HIS A 45 34.62 -1.46 25.37
C HIS A 45 33.77 -1.29 24.10
N ALA A 46 33.50 -0.04 23.69
CA ALA A 46 32.81 0.25 22.43
C ALA A 46 33.56 -0.30 21.22
N LYS A 47 34.89 -0.12 21.16
CA LYS A 47 35.77 -0.71 20.13
C LYS A 47 35.74 -2.23 20.17
N TYR A 48 35.85 -2.81 21.36
CA TYR A 48 35.79 -4.26 21.52
C TYR A 48 34.50 -4.82 20.91
N CYS A 49 33.33 -4.23 21.22
CA CYS A 49 32.07 -4.66 20.64
C CYS A 49 32.02 -4.43 19.12
N ALA A 50 32.54 -3.30 18.62
CA ALA A 50 32.59 -2.99 17.19
C ALA A 50 33.54 -3.92 16.39
N ASP A 51 34.54 -4.52 17.03
CA ASP A 51 35.50 -5.44 16.38
C ASP A 51 35.14 -6.93 16.54
N HIS A 52 34.35 -7.29 17.57
CA HIS A 52 34.06 -8.68 17.94
C HIS A 52 32.57 -9.02 17.81
N PHE A 53 32.13 -9.21 16.57
CA PHE A 53 30.73 -9.50 16.25
C PHE A 53 30.17 -10.71 17.03
N GLY A 54 29.12 -10.47 17.81
CA GLY A 54 28.41 -11.50 18.59
C GLY A 54 28.99 -11.81 19.97
N GLU A 55 30.10 -11.19 20.37
CA GLU A 55 30.68 -11.34 21.72
C GLU A 55 30.06 -10.38 22.75
N CYS A 56 29.47 -9.26 22.30
CA CYS A 56 28.70 -8.34 23.14
C CYS A 56 27.20 -8.63 23.06
N SER A 57 26.46 -8.42 24.15
CA SER A 57 25.01 -8.56 24.14
C SER A 57 24.34 -7.43 23.35
N LEU A 58 23.14 -7.67 22.82
CA LEU A 58 22.36 -6.65 22.10
C LEU A 58 22.09 -5.43 22.98
N GLU A 59 21.76 -5.66 24.26
CA GLU A 59 21.49 -4.61 25.24
C GLU A 59 22.74 -3.76 25.52
N ASP A 60 23.91 -4.39 25.65
CA ASP A 60 25.18 -3.68 25.85
C ASP A 60 25.52 -2.80 24.63
N MET A 61 25.39 -3.34 23.42
CA MET A 61 25.68 -2.58 22.19
C MET A 61 24.71 -1.40 22.02
N GLU A 62 23.42 -1.57 22.31
CA GLU A 62 22.43 -0.51 22.22
C GLU A 62 22.64 0.57 23.30
N HIS A 63 23.07 0.16 24.50
CA HIS A 63 23.47 1.08 25.55
C HIS A 63 24.67 1.94 25.12
N ILE A 64 25.73 1.32 24.61
CA ILE A 64 26.95 2.01 24.15
C ILE A 64 26.63 2.96 22.98
N ARG A 65 25.88 2.50 21.98
CA ARG A 65 25.46 3.32 20.84
C ARG A 65 24.67 4.55 21.30
N SER A 66 23.73 4.35 22.22
CA SER A 66 22.88 5.43 22.75
C SER A 66 23.71 6.44 23.54
N ALA A 67 24.70 5.98 24.31
CA ALA A 67 25.60 6.84 25.06
C ALA A 67 26.52 7.67 24.13
N LEU A 68 27.12 7.05 23.10
CA LEU A 68 27.87 7.75 22.04
C LEU A 68 27.01 8.82 21.34
N HIS A 69 25.76 8.48 21.00
CA HIS A 69 24.83 9.41 20.36
C HIS A 69 24.49 10.61 21.27
N GLN A 70 24.22 10.35 22.55
CA GLN A 70 23.92 11.41 23.53
C GLN A 70 25.10 12.35 23.75
N GLU A 71 26.32 11.81 23.84
CA GLU A 71 27.54 12.60 23.93
C GLU A 71 27.71 13.50 22.70
N ARG A 72 27.54 12.96 21.49
CA ARG A 72 27.60 13.72 20.24
C ARG A 72 26.56 14.84 20.17
N LEU A 73 25.34 14.59 20.62
CA LEU A 73 24.31 15.63 20.71
C LEU A 73 24.70 16.71 21.72
N SER A 74 25.23 16.33 22.88
CA SER A 74 25.72 17.26 23.90
C SER A 74 26.80 18.21 23.35
N HIS A 75 27.75 17.67 22.57
CA HIS A 75 28.77 18.48 21.90
C HIS A 75 28.18 19.47 20.89
N ALA A 76 27.24 19.01 20.05
CA ALA A 76 26.55 19.87 19.09
C ALA A 76 25.77 21.01 19.77
N PHE A 77 25.09 20.74 20.89
CA PHE A 77 24.32 21.78 21.60
C PHE A 77 25.20 22.77 22.35
N THR A 78 26.39 22.37 22.79
CA THR A 78 27.34 23.23 23.49
C THR A 78 28.29 23.97 22.55
N ASN A 79 28.17 23.77 21.23
CA ASN A 79 29.13 24.22 20.21
C ASN A 79 30.57 23.74 20.50
N THR A 80 30.69 22.58 21.15
CA THR A 80 31.98 21.91 21.40
C THR A 80 32.17 20.74 20.44
N ASP A 81 31.54 20.78 19.27
CA ASP A 81 31.76 19.84 18.19
C ASP A 81 32.88 20.32 17.23
N GLY A 82 33.43 19.38 16.46
CA GLY A 82 34.44 19.63 15.44
C GLY A 82 35.76 20.18 16.01
N LEU A 83 36.14 21.38 15.57
CA LEU A 83 37.39 22.02 16.00
C LEU A 83 37.34 22.52 17.45
N ASN A 84 36.15 22.62 18.03
CA ASN A 84 35.95 23.11 19.40
C ASN A 84 35.80 21.96 20.42
N ASN A 85 35.84 20.70 19.96
CA ASN A 85 35.86 19.55 20.87
C ASN A 85 37.21 19.54 21.63
N PRO A 86 37.22 19.47 22.97
CA PRO A 86 38.45 19.34 23.75
C PRO A 86 39.33 18.13 23.38
N GLY A 87 38.77 17.00 22.90
CA GLY A 87 39.56 15.90 22.34
C GLY A 87 39.72 15.94 20.82
N GLY A 88 39.15 16.96 20.18
CA GLY A 88 39.38 17.37 18.80
C GLY A 88 38.59 16.56 17.76
N LEU A 89 38.70 17.00 16.51
CA LEU A 89 37.99 16.41 15.36
C LEU A 89 38.21 14.89 15.20
N LYS A 90 39.36 14.38 15.65
CA LYS A 90 39.67 12.95 15.55
C LYS A 90 38.74 12.09 16.41
N GLU A 91 38.48 12.53 17.64
CA GLU A 91 37.60 11.82 18.58
C GLU A 91 36.14 11.86 18.08
N ASP A 92 35.68 13.00 17.56
CA ASP A 92 34.34 13.11 16.95
C ASP A 92 34.13 12.14 15.77
N ILE A 93 35.18 11.96 14.95
CA ILE A 93 35.14 11.02 13.84
C ILE A 93 35.12 9.58 14.37
N GLU A 94 35.94 9.27 15.36
CA GLU A 94 36.01 7.95 15.99
C GLU A 94 34.67 7.56 16.64
N HIS A 95 34.03 8.46 17.38
CA HIS A 95 32.73 8.21 18.01
C HIS A 95 31.63 7.99 16.97
N LYS A 96 31.63 8.75 15.86
CA LYS A 96 30.68 8.56 14.76
C LYS A 96 30.87 7.23 14.03
N LEU A 97 32.12 6.81 13.83
CA LEU A 97 32.42 5.52 13.22
C LEU A 97 31.96 4.38 14.13
N LEU A 98 32.28 4.45 15.43
CA LEU A 98 31.80 3.47 16.41
C LEU A 98 30.28 3.42 16.52
N GLU A 99 29.59 4.58 16.52
CA GLU A 99 28.12 4.65 16.50
C GLU A 99 27.54 3.91 15.28
N SER A 100 28.15 4.10 14.10
CA SER A 100 27.74 3.46 12.84
C SER A 100 28.02 1.96 12.85
N ASP A 101 29.20 1.53 13.29
CA ASP A 101 29.60 0.13 13.32
C ASP A 101 28.73 -0.67 14.31
N LEU A 102 28.47 -0.11 15.50
CA LEU A 102 27.55 -0.71 16.47
C LEU A 102 26.13 -0.79 15.92
N ALA A 103 25.64 0.23 15.21
CA ALA A 103 24.31 0.19 14.60
C ALA A 103 24.21 -0.92 13.52
N MET A 104 25.25 -1.09 12.70
CA MET A 104 25.32 -2.17 11.72
C MET A 104 25.33 -3.54 12.39
N GLN A 105 26.15 -3.73 13.43
CA GLN A 105 26.23 -4.99 14.17
C GLN A 105 24.91 -5.35 14.86
N ILE A 106 24.24 -4.37 15.49
CA ILE A 106 22.92 -4.55 16.11
C ILE A 106 21.93 -5.08 15.05
N GLY A 107 21.90 -4.47 13.86
CA GLY A 107 21.03 -4.93 12.76
C GLY A 107 21.32 -6.36 12.33
N LEU A 108 22.59 -6.71 12.11
CA LEU A 108 22.99 -8.08 11.73
C LEU A 108 22.66 -9.11 12.82
N LEU A 109 22.79 -8.75 14.10
CA LEU A 109 22.45 -9.64 15.21
C LEU A 109 20.93 -9.85 15.31
N GLN A 110 20.14 -8.80 15.12
CA GLN A 110 18.68 -8.87 15.06
C GLN A 110 18.21 -9.75 13.90
N ASP A 111 18.79 -9.60 12.71
CA ASP A 111 18.49 -10.44 11.54
C ASP A 111 18.82 -11.91 11.79
N LYS A 112 19.95 -12.18 12.45
CA LYS A 112 20.34 -13.54 12.84
C LYS A 112 19.34 -14.15 13.82
N LEU A 113 18.95 -13.42 14.86
CA LEU A 113 17.97 -13.87 15.85
C LEU A 113 16.59 -14.11 15.22
N ALA A 114 16.15 -13.22 14.32
CA ALA A 114 14.93 -13.39 13.56
C ALA A 114 14.97 -14.65 12.68
N THR A 115 16.10 -14.90 12.02
CA THR A 115 16.29 -16.10 11.19
C THR A 115 16.28 -17.38 12.03
N GLU A 116 16.96 -17.39 13.18
CA GLU A 116 16.95 -18.52 14.11
C GLU A 116 15.53 -18.81 14.63
N ARG A 117 14.78 -17.77 14.97
CA ARG A 117 13.36 -17.88 15.39
C ARG A 117 12.48 -18.40 14.26
N MET A 118 12.62 -17.90 13.03
CA MET A 118 11.89 -18.41 11.87
C MET A 118 12.21 -19.88 11.60
N GLN A 119 13.45 -20.32 11.81
CA GLN A 119 13.83 -21.72 11.70
C GLN A 119 13.22 -22.59 12.80
N GLU A 120 13.11 -22.08 14.03
CA GLU A 120 12.41 -22.76 15.13
C GLU A 120 10.91 -22.86 14.87
N GLU A 121 10.27 -21.78 14.44
CA GLU A 121 8.85 -21.76 14.08
C GLU A 121 8.54 -22.64 12.87
N SER A 122 9.42 -22.65 11.85
CA SER A 122 9.28 -23.55 10.69
C SER A 122 9.36 -25.03 11.09
N LYS A 123 10.19 -25.38 12.08
CA LYS A 123 10.22 -26.74 12.66
C LYS A 123 8.92 -27.07 13.41
N MET A 124 8.24 -26.09 14.00
CA MET A 124 6.94 -26.29 14.66
C MET A 124 5.78 -26.39 13.66
N VAL A 125 5.77 -25.56 12.61
CA VAL A 125 4.69 -25.50 11.60
C VAL A 125 4.71 -26.68 10.64
N ALA A 126 5.87 -27.29 10.38
CA ALA A 126 5.96 -28.53 9.61
C ALA A 126 5.14 -29.69 10.20
N ASN A 127 4.70 -29.59 11.47
CA ASN A 127 3.78 -30.54 12.11
C ASN A 127 2.28 -30.21 11.96
N SER A 128 1.90 -29.05 11.42
CA SER A 128 0.51 -28.60 11.30
C SER A 128 0.17 -28.21 9.87
N GLY A 129 -0.17 -29.20 9.04
CA GLY A 129 -0.58 -28.96 7.65
C GLY A 129 -1.94 -28.25 7.55
N GLY A 130 -1.94 -27.00 7.08
CA GLY A 130 -3.17 -26.29 6.71
C GLY A 130 -2.90 -24.89 6.14
N TYR A 131 -3.07 -24.71 4.82
CA TYR A 131 -3.07 -23.40 4.17
C TYR A 131 -4.42 -22.70 4.38
N GLY A 132 -4.41 -21.56 5.06
CA GLY A 132 -5.53 -20.64 5.17
C GLY A 132 -4.98 -19.24 5.45
N GLY A 133 -5.48 -18.22 4.75
CA GLY A 133 -5.01 -16.83 4.87
C GLY A 133 -4.86 -16.39 6.32
N MET A 134 -3.71 -15.82 6.66
CA MET A 134 -3.40 -15.35 8.01
C MET A 134 -4.33 -14.20 8.39
N VAL A 135 -5.30 -14.50 9.25
CA VAL A 135 -6.04 -13.51 10.03
C VAL A 135 -5.38 -13.48 11.40
N LEU A 136 -4.80 -12.34 11.77
CA LEU A 136 -3.99 -12.20 12.99
C LEU A 136 -4.69 -11.30 14.02
N ASP A 137 -4.80 -11.82 15.24
CA ASP A 137 -5.37 -11.12 16.40
C ASP A 137 -4.35 -10.15 17.02
N ALA A 138 -4.81 -8.96 17.40
CA ALA A 138 -3.96 -7.81 17.79
C ALA A 138 -3.57 -7.79 19.29
N GLY A 139 -3.73 -8.91 20.00
CA GLY A 139 -3.53 -9.02 21.46
C GLY A 139 -2.14 -9.49 21.91
N LEU A 140 -1.08 -9.14 21.19
CA LEU A 140 0.27 -9.68 21.39
C LEU A 140 1.16 -8.71 22.20
N ASP A 141 2.12 -9.24 22.96
CA ASP A 141 3.15 -8.46 23.66
C ASP A 141 4.04 -7.67 22.67
N GLU A 142 4.79 -6.66 23.15
CA GLU A 142 5.51 -5.72 22.27
C GLU A 142 6.47 -6.44 21.31
N GLU A 143 7.15 -7.49 21.76
CA GLU A 143 8.09 -8.28 20.94
C GLU A 143 7.36 -9.12 19.87
N SER A 144 6.24 -9.74 20.22
CA SER A 144 5.39 -10.44 19.26
C SER A 144 4.73 -9.48 18.29
N SER A 145 4.48 -8.22 18.68
CA SER A 145 3.92 -7.19 17.81
C SER A 145 4.88 -6.77 16.70
N GLU A 146 6.19 -6.78 16.92
CA GLU A 146 7.17 -6.46 15.87
C GLU A 146 7.30 -7.59 14.86
N THR A 147 7.45 -8.83 15.34
CA THR A 147 7.51 -10.01 14.46
C THR A 147 6.25 -10.12 13.61
N LEU A 148 5.08 -9.88 14.22
CA LEU A 148 3.81 -9.82 13.51
C LEU A 148 3.80 -8.76 12.41
N MET A 149 4.32 -7.57 12.72
CA MET A 149 4.38 -6.46 11.77
C MET A 149 5.24 -6.83 10.56
N ILE A 150 6.39 -7.49 10.78
CA ILE A 150 7.27 -7.96 9.69
C ILE A 150 6.51 -8.94 8.78
N CYS A 151 5.80 -9.92 9.35
CA CYS A 151 5.01 -10.87 8.56
C CYS A 151 3.88 -10.19 7.77
N LEU A 152 3.22 -9.18 8.35
CA LEU A 152 2.17 -8.42 7.69
C LEU A 152 2.72 -7.58 6.53
N VAL A 153 3.86 -6.93 6.74
CA VAL A 153 4.57 -6.18 5.69
C VAL A 153 5.00 -7.12 4.57
N ASP A 154 5.61 -8.27 4.87
CA ASP A 154 6.00 -9.25 3.86
C ASP A 154 4.79 -9.73 3.05
N ALA A 155 3.66 -10.01 3.71
CA ALA A 155 2.42 -10.36 3.04
C ALA A 155 1.96 -9.26 2.08
N TYR A 156 2.00 -7.99 2.50
CA TYR A 156 1.67 -6.87 1.62
C TYR A 156 2.66 -6.72 0.45
N LEU A 157 3.97 -6.82 0.70
CA LEU A 157 4.98 -6.72 -0.35
C LEU A 157 4.83 -7.84 -1.38
N ARG A 158 4.47 -9.03 -0.94
CA ARG A 158 4.23 -10.19 -1.80
C ARG A 158 2.89 -10.09 -2.54
N ASP A 159 1.80 -9.78 -1.86
CA ASP A 159 0.46 -9.93 -2.42
C ASP A 159 -0.16 -8.61 -2.88
N GLY A 160 0.45 -7.46 -2.52
CA GLY A 160 -0.08 -6.13 -2.82
C GLY A 160 -1.39 -5.83 -2.11
N ILE A 161 -1.80 -6.71 -1.20
CA ILE A 161 -3.07 -6.70 -0.48
C ILE A 161 -2.79 -7.17 0.94
N LEU A 162 -3.38 -6.50 1.92
CA LEU A 162 -3.28 -6.87 3.32
C LEU A 162 -4.63 -6.67 4.02
N VAL A 163 -5.05 -7.65 4.81
CA VAL A 163 -6.25 -7.57 5.66
C VAL A 163 -5.82 -7.60 7.11
N VAL A 164 -6.25 -6.64 7.92
CA VAL A 164 -5.92 -6.55 9.35
C VAL A 164 -7.16 -6.27 10.18
N ASP A 165 -7.25 -6.85 11.37
CA ASP A 165 -8.29 -6.50 12.33
C ASP A 165 -7.97 -5.12 12.95
N LEU A 166 -8.85 -4.15 12.72
CA LEU A 166 -8.61 -2.75 13.09
C LEU A 166 -9.48 -2.33 14.27
N LEU A 167 -10.79 -2.49 14.13
CA LEU A 167 -11.80 -2.05 15.10
C LEU A 167 -12.23 -3.19 16.01
N SER A 168 -12.44 -2.86 17.27
CA SER A 168 -13.16 -3.73 18.20
C SER A 168 -14.64 -3.86 17.82
N ARG A 169 -15.30 -4.88 18.39
CA ARG A 169 -16.73 -5.11 18.16
C ARG A 169 -17.59 -3.90 18.56
N ASP A 170 -17.26 -3.24 19.67
CA ASP A 170 -18.00 -2.09 20.17
C ASP A 170 -17.84 -0.88 19.24
N GLU A 171 -16.63 -0.64 18.71
CA GLU A 171 -16.38 0.41 17.70
C GLU A 171 -17.14 0.14 16.39
N VAL A 172 -17.21 -1.12 15.96
CA VAL A 172 -18.01 -1.52 14.80
C VAL A 172 -19.49 -1.25 15.03
N ASP A 173 -20.02 -1.61 16.20
CA ASP A 173 -21.43 -1.41 16.52
C ASP A 173 -21.77 0.09 16.68
N GLU A 174 -20.87 0.91 17.26
CA GLU A 174 -21.01 2.38 17.28
C GLU A 174 -21.04 2.96 15.86
N ALA A 175 -20.12 2.55 14.99
CA ALA A 175 -20.06 3.02 13.60
C ALA A 175 -21.32 2.62 12.80
N ARG A 176 -21.85 1.41 13.01
CA ARG A 176 -23.11 0.94 12.39
C ARG A 176 -24.31 1.77 12.85
N LEU A 177 -24.43 2.01 14.15
CA LEU A 177 -25.50 2.85 14.71
C LEU A 177 -25.41 4.30 14.21
N GLY A 178 -24.19 4.82 14.11
CA GLY A 178 -23.90 6.12 13.52
C GLY A 178 -24.38 6.19 12.06
N LEU A 179 -24.00 5.21 11.23
CA LEU A 179 -24.45 5.15 9.84
C LEU A 179 -25.97 5.03 9.72
N ALA A 180 -26.59 4.14 10.50
CA ALA A 180 -28.04 3.96 10.49
C ALA A 180 -28.78 5.26 10.85
N SER A 181 -28.27 6.00 11.83
CA SER A 181 -28.83 7.31 12.20
C SER A 181 -28.62 8.34 11.09
N THR A 182 -27.42 8.43 10.49
CA THR A 182 -27.17 9.31 9.34
C THR A 182 -28.10 9.00 8.17
N LEU A 183 -28.28 7.73 7.82
CA LEU A 183 -29.17 7.32 6.73
C LEU A 183 -30.64 7.68 7.00
N ARG A 184 -31.11 7.49 8.24
CA ARG A 184 -32.48 7.82 8.63
C ARG A 184 -32.70 9.32 8.65
N ASP A 185 -31.83 10.06 9.32
CA ASP A 185 -32.06 11.46 9.66
C ASP A 185 -31.80 12.38 8.45
N ASP A 186 -30.77 12.10 7.65
CA ASP A 186 -30.39 12.96 6.51
C ASP A 186 -31.04 12.52 5.19
N PHE A 187 -31.33 11.22 5.03
CA PHE A 187 -31.80 10.66 3.77
C PHE A 187 -33.17 9.99 3.87
N GLY A 188 -33.77 9.88 5.06
CA GLY A 188 -35.06 9.22 5.24
C GLY A 188 -35.01 7.73 4.90
N VAL A 189 -33.88 7.06 5.12
CA VAL A 189 -33.70 5.62 4.92
C VAL A 189 -33.64 4.92 6.27
N ASP A 190 -34.66 4.14 6.59
CA ASP A 190 -34.66 3.26 7.75
C ASP A 190 -34.03 1.92 7.38
N VAL A 191 -32.88 1.61 7.99
CA VAL A 191 -32.17 0.33 7.77
C VAL A 191 -32.97 -0.89 8.23
N HIS A 192 -34.00 -0.70 9.06
CA HIS A 192 -34.92 -1.74 9.49
C HIS A 192 -36.16 -1.86 8.59
N ASP A 193 -36.43 -0.87 7.73
CA ASP A 193 -37.49 -0.87 6.71
C ASP A 193 -36.95 -0.44 5.34
N LEU A 194 -35.98 -1.20 4.82
CA LEU A 194 -35.41 -0.92 3.50
C LEU A 194 -36.41 -1.18 2.35
N GLU A 195 -37.45 -1.99 2.57
CA GLU A 195 -38.49 -2.22 1.56
C GLU A 195 -39.40 -0.99 1.39
N GLY A 196 -39.76 -0.30 2.48
CA GLY A 196 -40.56 0.93 2.44
C GLY A 196 -39.74 2.19 2.15
N THR A 197 -38.50 2.27 2.67
CA THR A 197 -37.70 3.49 2.65
C THR A 197 -36.48 3.46 1.73
N GLY A 198 -36.06 2.27 1.26
CA GLY A 198 -34.81 2.09 0.53
C GLY A 198 -34.73 2.81 -0.82
N ARG A 199 -35.86 3.20 -1.43
CA ARG A 199 -35.89 4.07 -2.60
C ARG A 199 -35.17 5.41 -2.37
N ASN A 200 -35.14 5.88 -1.13
CA ASN A 200 -34.47 7.13 -0.77
C ASN A 200 -32.94 7.01 -0.82
N LEU A 201 -32.37 5.79 -0.89
CA LEU A 201 -30.93 5.59 -1.15
C LEU A 201 -30.50 6.22 -2.47
N ALA A 202 -31.41 6.38 -3.45
CA ALA A 202 -31.12 7.07 -4.70
C ALA A 202 -30.71 8.53 -4.46
N ASN A 203 -31.29 9.18 -3.44
CA ASN A 203 -31.00 10.57 -3.09
C ASN A 203 -29.59 10.73 -2.50
N ALA A 204 -29.07 9.67 -1.89
CA ALA A 204 -27.75 9.67 -1.27
C ALA A 204 -26.61 9.37 -2.25
N SER A 205 -26.90 8.95 -3.49
CA SER A 205 -25.90 8.42 -4.43
C SER A 205 -25.81 9.21 -5.75
N SER A 206 -24.62 9.72 -6.09
CA SER A 206 -24.35 10.25 -7.46
C SER A 206 -24.12 9.16 -8.50
N THR A 207 -23.89 7.92 -8.09
CA THR A 207 -23.48 6.84 -9.00
C THR A 207 -24.67 6.12 -9.63
N ASN A 208 -25.87 6.72 -9.58
CA ASN A 208 -27.13 6.08 -9.97
C ASN A 208 -27.30 4.71 -9.29
N GLY A 209 -26.84 4.61 -8.04
CA GLY A 209 -26.91 3.37 -7.32
C GLY A 209 -25.79 2.39 -7.70
N ALA A 210 -24.54 2.71 -7.37
CA ALA A 210 -23.48 1.70 -7.24
C ALA A 210 -23.25 1.31 -5.76
N GLY A 211 -24.16 1.72 -4.87
CA GLY A 211 -24.00 1.56 -3.42
C GLY A 211 -23.00 2.55 -2.80
N MET A 212 -22.59 3.58 -3.54
CA MET A 212 -21.68 4.62 -3.04
C MET A 212 -22.47 5.89 -2.68
N TYR A 213 -22.33 6.34 -1.44
CA TYR A 213 -23.12 7.45 -0.87
C TYR A 213 -22.27 8.63 -0.42
N HIS A 214 -22.76 9.85 -0.62
CA HIS A 214 -22.10 11.12 -0.30
C HIS A 214 -22.10 11.46 1.20
N ILE A 215 -21.68 10.51 2.02
CA ILE A 215 -21.57 10.65 3.47
C ILE A 215 -20.09 10.82 3.79
N PHE A 216 -19.65 12.06 3.98
CA PHE A 216 -18.24 12.38 4.15
C PHE A 216 -17.85 12.56 5.61
N TYR A 217 -18.48 13.47 6.34
CA TYR A 217 -17.94 13.97 7.62
C TYR A 217 -18.76 13.70 8.88
N PRO A 218 -19.62 12.66 8.98
CA PRO A 218 -20.28 12.39 10.25
C PRO A 218 -19.24 11.95 11.29
N GLU A 219 -19.47 12.30 12.56
CA GLU A 219 -18.51 12.11 13.65
C GLU A 219 -18.03 10.66 13.78
N TRP A 220 -18.96 9.70 13.73
CA TRP A 220 -18.65 8.27 13.84
C TRP A 220 -17.65 7.80 12.78
N LYS A 221 -17.71 8.37 11.57
CA LYS A 221 -16.82 8.01 10.47
C LYS A 221 -15.45 8.67 10.62
N MET A 222 -15.43 9.91 11.11
CA MET A 222 -14.18 10.61 11.41
C MET A 222 -13.41 9.91 12.53
N LYS A 223 -14.10 9.35 13.53
CA LYS A 223 -13.48 8.49 14.57
C LYS A 223 -12.79 7.27 13.96
N VAL A 224 -13.45 6.56 13.04
CA VAL A 224 -12.84 5.41 12.34
C VAL A 224 -11.66 5.85 11.48
N ALA A 225 -11.79 6.94 10.72
CA ALA A 225 -10.74 7.43 9.83
C ALA A 225 -9.51 7.96 10.58
N ALA A 226 -9.69 8.46 11.80
CA ALA A 226 -8.63 8.93 12.68
C ALA A 226 -8.10 7.84 13.63
N ASN A 227 -8.45 6.57 13.42
CA ASN A 227 -7.98 5.48 14.24
C ASN A 227 -6.44 5.35 14.16
N GLU A 228 -5.78 5.33 15.31
CA GLU A 228 -4.32 5.33 15.40
C GLU A 228 -3.69 4.08 14.78
N LYS A 229 -4.32 2.91 14.92
CA LYS A 229 -3.84 1.66 14.32
C LYS A 229 -3.85 1.73 12.80
N LEU A 230 -4.87 2.39 12.23
CA LEU A 230 -5.00 2.57 10.78
C LEU A 230 -3.84 3.42 10.25
N PHE A 231 -3.55 4.52 10.95
CA PHE A 231 -2.46 5.41 10.57
C PHE A 231 -1.10 4.73 10.72
N ARG A 232 -0.83 4.08 11.87
CA ARG A 232 0.43 3.36 12.12
C ARG A 232 0.70 2.27 11.09
N MET A 233 -0.32 1.48 10.74
CA MET A 233 -0.20 0.47 9.68
C MET A 233 0.12 1.12 8.33
N THR A 234 -0.58 2.20 7.98
CA THR A 234 -0.32 2.91 6.72
C THR A 234 1.11 3.46 6.65
N CYS A 235 1.62 4.06 7.73
CA CYS A 235 2.99 4.56 7.81
C CYS A 235 4.01 3.44 7.59
N GLN A 236 3.82 2.28 8.21
CA GLN A 236 4.71 1.14 8.01
C GLN A 236 4.68 0.62 6.58
N LEU A 237 3.49 0.48 5.98
CA LEU A 237 3.40 0.06 4.58
C LEU A 237 4.06 1.09 3.64
N TRP A 238 3.93 2.38 3.91
CA TRP A 238 4.65 3.40 3.15
C TRP A 238 6.15 3.28 3.27
N LYS A 239 6.65 3.14 4.50
CA LYS A 239 8.07 3.01 4.79
C LYS A 239 8.66 1.83 4.02
N GLU A 240 8.02 0.67 4.09
CA GLU A 240 8.58 -0.59 3.58
C GLU A 240 8.35 -0.82 2.08
N ALA A 241 7.26 -0.29 1.54
CA ALA A 241 6.89 -0.48 0.13
C ALA A 241 7.30 0.68 -0.78
N TYR A 242 7.41 1.92 -0.27
CA TYR A 242 7.62 3.08 -1.16
C TYR A 242 8.65 4.11 -0.66
N CYS A 243 9.07 4.11 0.60
CA CYS A 243 10.04 5.08 1.09
C CYS A 243 11.46 4.68 0.66
N HIS A 244 11.98 5.36 -0.36
CA HIS A 244 13.36 5.21 -0.81
C HIS A 244 14.14 6.51 -0.56
N SER A 245 15.41 6.38 -0.16
CA SER A 245 16.32 7.47 0.21
C SER A 245 16.83 8.24 -1.02
N ASP A 246 15.93 8.90 -1.75
CA ASP A 246 16.23 9.72 -2.94
C ASP A 246 16.89 8.96 -4.11
N GLU A 247 16.90 7.63 -4.08
CA GLU A 247 17.44 6.80 -5.16
C GLU A 247 16.58 6.95 -6.42
N SER A 248 17.19 7.38 -7.53
CA SER A 248 16.51 7.32 -8.82
C SER A 248 16.25 5.86 -9.21
N PHE A 249 15.30 5.62 -10.13
CA PHE A 249 15.10 4.28 -10.70
C PHE A 249 16.42 3.70 -11.25
N GLU A 250 17.27 4.57 -11.80
CA GLU A 250 18.59 4.21 -12.28
C GLU A 250 19.56 3.89 -11.14
N ASP A 251 19.46 4.55 -9.98
CA ASP A 251 20.33 4.29 -8.83
C ASP A 251 19.99 2.97 -8.17
N MET A 252 18.69 2.65 -8.00
CA MET A 252 18.27 1.33 -7.51
C MET A 252 18.73 0.20 -8.45
N THR A 253 18.76 0.46 -9.75
CA THR A 253 19.23 -0.52 -10.74
C THR A 253 20.76 -0.55 -10.91
N LYS A 254 21.49 0.52 -10.54
CA LYS A 254 22.96 0.61 -10.58
C LYS A 254 23.62 0.11 -9.29
N ALA A 255 23.12 0.48 -8.11
CA ALA A 255 23.69 0.15 -6.79
C ALA A 255 23.85 -1.37 -6.58
N ARG A 256 22.98 -2.18 -7.19
CA ARG A 256 23.04 -3.65 -7.08
C ARG A 256 24.00 -4.30 -8.08
N LYS A 257 24.23 -3.67 -9.25
CA LYS A 257 25.28 -4.12 -10.20
C LYS A 257 26.67 -3.99 -9.61
N THR A 258 26.90 -2.98 -8.76
CA THR A 258 28.17 -2.77 -8.06
C THR A 258 28.38 -3.73 -6.90
N ASN A 259 27.33 -4.17 -6.20
CA ASN A 259 27.46 -5.09 -5.07
C ASN A 259 27.69 -6.57 -5.47
N ASN A 260 27.19 -7.01 -6.63
CA ASN A 260 27.45 -8.37 -7.15
C ASN A 260 28.69 -8.44 -8.06
N GLY A 261 29.38 -7.32 -8.28
CA GLY A 261 30.57 -7.22 -9.12
C GLY A 261 31.90 -7.34 -8.36
N GLY A 262 31.93 -8.03 -7.22
CA GLY A 262 33.13 -8.30 -6.43
C GLY A 262 34.13 -9.23 -7.13
N SER A 263 34.57 -8.86 -8.33
CA SER A 263 35.80 -9.35 -8.94
C SER A 263 36.96 -8.74 -8.17
N VAL A 264 37.62 -9.57 -7.37
CA VAL A 264 38.93 -9.29 -6.77
C VAL A 264 39.91 -8.94 -7.90
N SER A 265 40.14 -7.65 -8.15
CA SER A 265 41.28 -7.23 -8.97
C SER A 265 42.53 -7.29 -8.08
N SER A 266 43.10 -8.47 -7.92
CA SER A 266 44.45 -8.61 -7.39
C SER A 266 45.43 -8.01 -8.39
N SER A 267 46.03 -6.90 -8.01
CA SER A 267 47.21 -6.33 -8.66
C SER A 267 48.34 -7.36 -8.68
N LEU A 268 48.71 -7.82 -9.87
CA LEU A 268 50.01 -8.44 -10.11
C LEU A 268 50.63 -7.79 -11.33
N GLU A 269 51.65 -6.97 -11.05
CA GLU A 269 52.72 -6.65 -11.97
C GLU A 269 53.39 -7.96 -12.39
N GLY A 270 53.52 -8.20 -13.70
CA GLY A 270 54.12 -9.41 -14.24
C GLY A 270 54.62 -9.18 -15.66
N GLU A 271 55.92 -9.33 -15.83
CA GLU A 271 56.74 -8.95 -16.97
C GLU A 271 56.43 -9.71 -18.27
N ASN A 272 56.75 -9.05 -19.38
CA ASN A 272 56.71 -9.60 -20.73
C ASN A 272 57.58 -10.86 -20.86
N GLY A 273 56.98 -11.96 -21.31
CA GLY A 273 57.66 -13.13 -21.82
C GLY A 273 56.87 -13.71 -22.99
N ASP A 274 57.38 -13.45 -24.19
CA ASP A 274 56.97 -14.13 -25.42
C ASP A 274 57.26 -15.63 -25.28
N ASP A 275 56.25 -16.49 -25.43
CA ASP A 275 56.45 -17.84 -25.96
C ASP A 275 55.14 -18.41 -26.52
N ASP A 276 55.21 -18.70 -27.81
CA ASP A 276 54.25 -19.33 -28.70
C ASP A 276 54.16 -20.84 -28.40
N HIS A 277 53.00 -21.32 -27.94
CA HIS A 277 52.56 -22.70 -28.19
C HIS A 277 51.05 -22.84 -28.09
N GLY A 278 50.43 -23.13 -29.23
CA GLY A 278 49.04 -23.53 -29.34
C GLY A 278 48.75 -24.85 -28.63
N MET A 279 47.77 -24.83 -27.72
CA MET A 279 47.01 -26.01 -27.34
C MET A 279 45.52 -25.70 -27.44
N GLU A 280 44.88 -26.41 -28.35
CA GLU A 280 43.45 -26.50 -28.54
C GLU A 280 42.87 -27.33 -27.37
N LEU A 281 42.20 -26.67 -26.43
CA LEU A 281 41.47 -27.31 -25.34
C LEU A 281 39.97 -27.14 -25.58
N ASP A 282 39.30 -28.26 -25.86
CA ASP A 282 37.84 -28.41 -25.83
C ASP A 282 37.33 -28.22 -24.39
N GLY A 283 37.18 -26.95 -24.00
CA GLY A 283 36.57 -26.53 -22.75
C GLY A 283 35.08 -26.28 -22.95
N ARG A 284 34.25 -27.29 -22.70
CA ARG A 284 32.79 -27.16 -22.61
C ARG A 284 32.44 -26.44 -21.29
N SER A 285 32.70 -25.14 -21.22
CA SER A 285 32.26 -24.29 -20.11
C SER A 285 30.75 -24.06 -20.25
N GLY A 286 29.97 -24.81 -19.49
CA GLY A 286 28.58 -24.48 -19.22
C GLY A 286 28.53 -23.18 -18.43
N GLY A 287 28.55 -22.04 -19.12
CA GLY A 287 28.22 -20.76 -18.53
C GLY A 287 26.77 -20.82 -18.07
N VAL A 288 26.56 -20.88 -16.77
CA VAL A 288 25.26 -20.55 -16.18
C VAL A 288 25.03 -19.09 -16.53
N ASP A 289 23.91 -18.81 -17.19
CA ASP A 289 23.55 -17.47 -17.65
C ASP A 289 23.10 -16.64 -16.44
N ASP A 290 24.07 -16.20 -15.63
CA ASP A 290 23.86 -15.39 -14.42
C ASP A 290 23.09 -14.09 -14.71
N GLY A 291 23.03 -13.68 -15.99
CA GLY A 291 22.23 -12.54 -16.46
C GLY A 291 20.72 -12.75 -16.39
N ALA A 292 20.24 -14.00 -16.39
CA ALA A 292 18.81 -14.31 -16.30
C ALA A 292 18.28 -14.17 -14.86
N GLU A 293 19.09 -14.56 -13.86
CA GLU A 293 18.72 -14.50 -12.44
C GLU A 293 18.65 -13.05 -11.93
N ILE A 294 19.63 -12.22 -12.31
CA ILE A 294 19.66 -10.79 -11.94
C ILE A 294 18.48 -10.01 -12.52
N LYS A 295 18.02 -10.33 -13.75
CA LYS A 295 16.84 -9.67 -14.35
C LYS A 295 15.57 -9.97 -13.56
N ASN A 296 15.42 -11.20 -13.08
CA ASN A 296 14.24 -11.63 -12.34
C ASN A 296 14.14 -10.95 -10.97
N GLU A 297 15.28 -10.75 -10.28
CA GLU A 297 15.32 -9.98 -9.03
C GLU A 297 15.03 -8.48 -9.23
N LEU A 298 15.51 -7.87 -10.31
CA LEU A 298 15.28 -6.46 -10.61
C LEU A 298 13.80 -6.17 -10.94
N GLU A 299 13.16 -7.06 -11.70
CA GLU A 299 11.72 -6.99 -11.97
C GLU A 299 10.92 -7.08 -10.66
N CYS A 300 11.38 -7.93 -9.72
CA CYS A 300 10.75 -8.15 -8.43
C CYS A 300 10.72 -6.91 -7.52
N LEU A 301 11.62 -5.93 -7.66
CA LEU A 301 11.64 -4.72 -6.81
C LEU A 301 11.12 -3.46 -7.49
N SER A 302 10.91 -3.50 -8.81
CA SER A 302 10.44 -2.34 -9.59
C SER A 302 9.13 -1.77 -9.04
N PHE A 303 8.30 -2.60 -8.41
CA PHE A 303 7.03 -2.17 -7.83
C PHE A 303 7.21 -1.23 -6.65
N LYS A 304 8.33 -1.27 -5.93
CA LYS A 304 8.56 -0.37 -4.79
C LYS A 304 8.82 1.06 -5.24
N TRP A 305 9.26 1.24 -6.48
CA TRP A 305 9.62 2.55 -7.00
C TRP A 305 8.39 3.42 -7.28
N HIS A 306 8.53 4.72 -7.05
CA HIS A 306 7.55 5.71 -7.46
C HIS A 306 8.25 6.99 -7.93
N PRO A 307 7.65 7.77 -8.83
CA PRO A 307 8.35 8.91 -9.38
C PRO A 307 8.50 10.01 -8.33
N PHE A 308 7.59 10.17 -7.37
CA PHE A 308 7.37 11.40 -6.57
C PHE A 308 8.55 11.91 -5.72
N GLY A 309 9.62 11.15 -5.56
CA GLY A 309 10.79 11.49 -4.72
C GLY A 309 10.52 11.19 -3.25
N ALA A 310 11.48 11.49 -2.37
CA ALA A 310 11.30 11.24 -0.94
C ALA A 310 10.05 11.93 -0.38
N PHE A 311 9.39 11.24 0.55
CA PHE A 311 8.24 11.74 1.28
C PHE A 311 8.34 11.31 2.75
N ASP A 312 7.65 12.03 3.62
CA ASP A 312 7.59 11.70 5.05
C ASP A 312 6.56 10.60 5.27
N CYS A 313 7.03 9.38 5.55
CA CYS A 313 6.15 8.23 5.80
C CYS A 313 5.41 8.31 7.14
N ASP A 314 5.79 9.23 8.03
CA ASP A 314 5.14 9.42 9.33
C ASP A 314 4.10 10.55 9.29
N ARG A 315 3.87 11.13 8.11
CA ARG A 315 2.90 12.21 7.91
C ARG A 315 2.03 11.93 6.71
N GLY A 316 0.72 12.05 6.91
CA GLY A 316 -0.21 11.96 5.81
C GLY A 316 -1.43 12.86 5.89
N TYR A 317 -1.99 13.16 4.72
CA TYR A 317 -3.31 13.75 4.56
C TYR A 317 -4.37 12.66 4.70
N MET A 318 -5.33 12.90 5.59
CA MET A 318 -6.53 12.08 5.67
C MET A 318 -7.45 12.41 4.50
N TYR A 319 -7.73 11.41 3.66
CA TYR A 319 -8.68 11.49 2.56
C TYR A 319 -9.94 10.71 2.88
N ILE A 320 -10.99 11.49 3.11
CA ILE A 320 -12.30 10.99 3.42
C ILE A 320 -13.09 10.88 2.12
N ASP A 321 -13.33 9.65 1.67
CA ASP A 321 -14.16 9.37 0.48
C ASP A 321 -15.61 9.09 0.89
N ARG A 322 -16.42 8.58 -0.02
CA ARG A 322 -17.79 8.14 0.15
C ARG A 322 -17.84 6.85 0.99
N ILE A 323 -19.05 6.49 1.40
CA ILE A 323 -19.33 5.19 2.04
C ILE A 323 -19.91 4.23 1.02
N GLY A 324 -19.43 2.99 1.05
CA GLY A 324 -20.08 1.86 0.42
C GLY A 324 -21.15 1.31 1.36
N PHE A 325 -22.41 1.30 0.93
CA PHE A 325 -23.49 0.58 1.60
C PHE A 325 -24.29 -0.20 0.56
N ARG A 326 -24.38 -1.51 0.76
CA ARG A 326 -24.86 -2.46 -0.23
C ARG A 326 -26.03 -3.25 0.33
N ILE A 327 -27.16 -3.13 -0.34
CA ILE A 327 -28.34 -3.92 -0.02
C ILE A 327 -28.32 -5.23 -0.83
N PRO A 328 -29.04 -6.27 -0.38
CA PRO A 328 -29.16 -7.51 -1.15
C PRO A 328 -29.64 -7.25 -2.58
N THR A 329 -29.07 -7.95 -3.57
CA THR A 329 -29.37 -7.75 -5.00
C THR A 329 -30.87 -7.79 -5.30
N ARG A 330 -31.58 -8.78 -4.75
CA ARG A 330 -33.03 -8.91 -4.93
C ARG A 330 -33.80 -7.67 -4.43
N LEU A 331 -33.35 -7.07 -3.34
CA LEU A 331 -33.97 -5.86 -2.80
C LEU A 331 -33.64 -4.64 -3.68
N ALA A 332 -32.40 -4.55 -4.17
CA ALA A 332 -32.00 -3.50 -5.11
C ALA A 332 -32.79 -3.54 -6.43
N GLU A 333 -33.15 -4.73 -6.91
CA GLU A 333 -34.01 -4.92 -8.08
C GLU A 333 -35.44 -4.44 -7.80
N ILE A 334 -36.05 -4.89 -6.70
CA ILE A 334 -37.40 -4.48 -6.29
C ILE A 334 -37.49 -2.95 -6.15
N ILE A 335 -36.53 -2.33 -5.46
CA ILE A 335 -36.50 -0.87 -5.30
C ILE A 335 -36.31 -0.17 -6.65
N GLY A 336 -35.44 -0.70 -7.52
CA GLY A 336 -35.23 -0.16 -8.87
C GLY A 336 -36.49 -0.18 -9.73
N GLU A 337 -37.30 -1.24 -9.63
CA GLU A 337 -38.60 -1.34 -10.30
C GLU A 337 -39.60 -0.30 -9.76
N GLN A 338 -39.70 -0.16 -8.43
CA GLN A 338 -40.58 0.82 -7.79
C GLN A 338 -40.23 2.25 -8.21
N VAL A 339 -38.95 2.63 -8.18
CA VAL A 339 -38.49 3.96 -8.62
C VAL A 339 -38.84 4.21 -10.09
N SER A 340 -38.69 3.21 -10.95
CA SER A 340 -39.07 3.32 -12.37
C SER A 340 -40.58 3.50 -12.55
N MET A 341 -41.40 2.81 -11.76
CA MET A 341 -42.86 2.95 -11.79
C MET A 341 -43.32 4.31 -11.29
N ASP A 342 -42.71 4.82 -10.22
CA ASP A 342 -43.01 6.15 -9.67
C ASP A 342 -42.64 7.24 -10.67
N ALA A 343 -41.47 7.17 -11.31
CA ALA A 343 -41.07 8.09 -12.36
C ALA A 343 -42.04 8.08 -13.55
N PHE A 344 -42.53 6.91 -13.95
CA PHE A 344 -43.54 6.77 -15.00
C PHE A 344 -44.86 7.42 -14.60
N ARG A 345 -45.35 7.17 -13.38
CA ARG A 345 -46.58 7.77 -12.86
C ARG A 345 -46.50 9.29 -12.78
N SER A 346 -45.38 9.83 -12.31
CA SER A 346 -45.15 11.28 -12.27
C SER A 346 -45.18 11.91 -13.67
N ALA A 347 -44.57 11.28 -14.68
CA ALA A 347 -44.58 11.77 -16.05
C ALA A 347 -45.99 11.79 -16.69
N VAL A 348 -46.85 10.82 -16.34
CA VAL A 348 -48.25 10.80 -16.76
C VAL A 348 -49.06 11.91 -16.08
N HIS A 349 -48.81 12.16 -14.79
CA HIS A 349 -49.56 13.15 -14.01
C HIS A 349 -49.20 14.59 -14.35
N THR A 350 -47.96 14.88 -14.76
CA THR A 350 -47.56 16.25 -15.15
C THR A 350 -48.17 16.72 -16.48
N GLY A 351 -49.05 15.93 -17.10
CA GLY A 351 -49.89 16.41 -18.19
C GLY A 351 -49.09 17.00 -19.35
N ALA A 352 -47.92 16.43 -19.65
CA ALA A 352 -47.19 16.74 -20.89
C ALA A 352 -47.96 16.13 -22.08
N THR A 353 -49.19 16.61 -22.29
CA THR A 353 -49.93 16.52 -23.54
C THR A 353 -49.15 17.37 -24.53
N SER A 354 -48.12 16.78 -25.11
CA SER A 354 -47.46 17.33 -26.28
C SER A 354 -48.49 17.33 -27.41
N ASP A 355 -49.19 18.44 -27.57
CA ASP A 355 -49.83 18.82 -28.82
C ASP A 355 -48.73 18.86 -29.90
N SER A 356 -48.54 17.72 -30.55
CA SER A 356 -47.60 17.57 -31.65
C SER A 356 -48.19 16.59 -32.66
N LYS A 357 -49.08 17.14 -33.48
CA LYS A 357 -49.34 16.63 -34.82
C LYS A 357 -48.00 16.58 -35.56
N GLY A 358 -47.54 15.37 -35.87
CA GLY A 358 -46.50 15.13 -36.86
C GLY A 358 -45.10 14.99 -36.30
N MET A 359 -44.82 13.88 -35.61
CA MET A 359 -43.45 13.37 -35.57
C MET A 359 -43.43 11.84 -35.65
N THR A 360 -42.54 11.36 -36.49
CA THR A 360 -42.40 9.99 -36.98
C THR A 360 -42.21 8.99 -35.85
N LYS A 361 -42.89 7.84 -35.97
CA LYS A 361 -42.87 6.68 -35.06
C LYS A 361 -41.45 6.08 -34.94
N SER A 362 -40.56 6.74 -34.22
CA SER A 362 -39.34 6.11 -33.72
C SER A 362 -39.76 5.27 -32.51
N LYS A 363 -39.68 3.94 -32.64
CA LYS A 363 -39.94 2.98 -31.55
C LYS A 363 -39.04 3.33 -30.36
N LYS A 364 -39.56 4.10 -29.40
CA LYS A 364 -38.89 4.44 -28.15
C LYS A 364 -38.81 3.16 -27.33
N ARG A 365 -37.71 2.43 -27.51
CA ARG A 365 -37.39 1.18 -26.81
C ARG A 365 -37.55 1.41 -25.31
N GLU A 366 -38.51 0.73 -24.69
CA GLU A 366 -38.71 0.75 -23.23
C GLU A 366 -37.37 0.46 -22.55
N ARG A 367 -36.88 1.46 -21.81
CA ARG A 367 -35.67 1.29 -21.02
C ARG A 367 -36.07 0.46 -19.81
N ARG A 368 -35.60 -0.79 -19.76
CA ARG A 368 -35.80 -1.65 -18.59
C ARG A 368 -35.34 -0.91 -17.32
N PRO A 369 -36.10 -1.02 -16.21
CA PRO A 369 -35.68 -0.49 -14.92
C PRO A 369 -34.28 -1.00 -14.61
N ARG A 370 -33.41 -0.09 -14.18
CA ARG A 370 -32.05 -0.42 -13.80
C ARG A 370 -32.05 -0.65 -12.28
N PRO A 371 -31.42 -1.71 -11.78
CA PRO A 371 -31.25 -1.87 -10.33
C PRO A 371 -30.56 -0.64 -9.75
N ILE A 372 -30.94 -0.27 -8.52
CA ILE A 372 -30.31 0.81 -7.74
C ILE A 372 -28.94 0.39 -7.18
N GLN A 373 -28.46 -0.81 -7.51
CA GLN A 373 -27.12 -1.21 -7.15
C GLN A 373 -26.44 -2.03 -8.24
N ARG A 374 -25.27 -1.57 -8.68
CA ARG A 374 -24.42 -2.28 -9.66
C ARG A 374 -23.03 -2.48 -9.06
N SER A 375 -22.42 -3.62 -9.37
CA SER A 375 -20.99 -3.81 -9.14
C SER A 375 -20.18 -2.84 -9.99
N LEU A 376 -18.98 -2.51 -9.52
CA LEU A 376 -17.98 -1.84 -10.34
C LEU A 376 -17.33 -2.89 -11.24
N THR A 377 -17.03 -2.51 -12.47
CA THR A 377 -16.17 -3.33 -13.34
C THR A 377 -14.75 -3.32 -12.76
N PRO A 378 -13.99 -4.42 -12.83
CA PRO A 378 -12.58 -4.42 -12.50
C PRO A 378 -11.84 -3.29 -13.22
N HIS A 379 -10.98 -2.60 -12.48
CA HIS A 379 -10.29 -1.40 -12.91
C HIS A 379 -9.05 -1.15 -12.06
N PHE A 380 -8.19 -0.28 -12.56
CA PHE A 380 -7.16 0.37 -11.76
C PHE A 380 -7.59 1.79 -11.41
N ASP A 381 -7.14 2.26 -10.25
CA ASP A 381 -7.26 3.66 -9.82
C ASP A 381 -5.95 4.43 -10.03
N CYS A 382 -5.19 3.99 -11.02
CA CYS A 382 -4.14 4.75 -11.65
C CYS A 382 -4.21 4.63 -13.18
N CYS A 383 -3.53 5.53 -13.90
CA CYS A 383 -3.35 5.42 -15.34
C CYS A 383 -2.00 4.74 -15.65
N PRO A 384 -1.98 3.48 -16.13
CA PRO A 384 -0.74 2.74 -16.33
C PRO A 384 0.23 3.40 -17.32
N GLU A 385 -0.29 4.14 -18.31
CA GLU A 385 0.51 4.84 -19.32
C GLU A 385 1.23 6.07 -18.78
N SER A 386 0.71 6.68 -17.72
CA SER A 386 1.26 7.90 -17.12
C SER A 386 1.60 7.75 -15.64
N TYR A 387 1.64 6.52 -15.12
CA TYR A 387 1.92 6.25 -13.70
C TYR A 387 3.24 6.89 -13.27
N HIS A 388 4.26 6.79 -14.13
CA HIS A 388 5.60 7.35 -13.89
C HIS A 388 5.74 8.84 -14.25
N ASP A 389 4.72 9.44 -14.85
CA ASP A 389 4.78 10.81 -15.38
C ASP A 389 4.23 11.81 -14.35
N LYS A 390 5.12 12.35 -13.51
CA LYS A 390 4.79 13.39 -12.52
C LYS A 390 4.00 14.55 -13.13
N SER A 391 4.29 14.92 -14.38
CA SER A 391 3.66 16.08 -15.02
C SER A 391 2.18 15.83 -15.34
N LYS A 392 1.78 14.57 -15.47
CA LYS A 392 0.41 14.14 -15.77
C LYS A 392 -0.39 13.76 -14.52
N GLN A 393 0.28 13.37 -13.44
CA GLN A 393 -0.37 13.21 -12.14
C GLN A 393 -0.63 14.57 -11.51
N ARG A 394 -1.69 15.23 -11.98
CA ARG A 394 -2.19 16.49 -11.41
C ARG A 394 -2.98 16.19 -10.13
N GLY A 395 -2.31 15.87 -9.03
CA GLY A 395 -3.04 15.62 -7.79
C GLY A 395 -2.27 14.97 -6.66
N LYS A 396 -3.01 14.21 -5.86
CA LYS A 396 -2.57 13.50 -4.67
C LYS A 396 -2.00 12.16 -5.10
N TRP A 397 -0.80 11.82 -4.66
CA TRP A 397 -0.26 10.49 -4.89
C TRP A 397 -0.82 9.53 -3.84
N ARG A 398 -1.41 8.42 -4.31
CA ARG A 398 -2.14 7.45 -3.51
C ARG A 398 -1.54 6.07 -3.79
N PRO A 399 -0.39 5.71 -3.18
CA PRO A 399 0.23 4.41 -3.47
C PRO A 399 -0.57 3.25 -2.90
N ILE A 400 -1.25 3.49 -1.78
CA ILE A 400 -2.06 2.52 -1.06
C ILE A 400 -3.48 3.07 -0.96
N GLN A 401 -4.45 2.21 -1.24
CA GLN A 401 -5.85 2.45 -0.95
C GLN A 401 -6.30 1.57 0.22
N CYS A 402 -7.32 2.04 0.93
CA CYS A 402 -7.83 1.31 2.08
C CYS A 402 -9.34 1.52 2.25
N PHE A 403 -9.98 0.51 2.83
CA PHE A 403 -11.29 0.65 3.43
C PHE A 403 -11.39 -0.14 4.74
N VAL A 404 -12.28 0.29 5.62
CA VAL A 404 -12.67 -0.45 6.82
C VAL A 404 -14.05 -1.06 6.62
N SER A 405 -14.16 -2.37 6.77
CA SER A 405 -15.44 -3.07 6.65
C SER A 405 -16.22 -2.93 7.96
N LEU A 406 -17.47 -2.51 7.88
CA LEU A 406 -18.38 -2.54 9.03
C LEU A 406 -19.23 -3.80 9.05
N THR A 407 -19.05 -4.75 8.14
CA THR A 407 -19.82 -6.01 8.09
C THR A 407 -18.98 -7.16 7.59
N ASP A 408 -19.31 -8.37 8.01
CA ASP A 408 -18.64 -9.56 7.49
C ASP A 408 -18.89 -9.73 6.00
N ASN A 409 -17.82 -10.04 5.30
CA ASN A 409 -17.80 -10.27 3.88
C ASN A 409 -16.81 -11.40 3.58
N LEU A 410 -17.14 -12.59 4.08
CA LEU A 410 -16.24 -13.75 4.08
C LEU A 410 -16.41 -14.62 2.84
N GLU A 411 -17.57 -14.52 2.17
CA GLU A 411 -17.93 -15.40 1.07
C GLU A 411 -17.87 -14.67 -0.28
N PRO A 412 -17.42 -15.35 -1.35
CA PRO A 412 -17.42 -14.80 -2.70
C PRO A 412 -18.85 -14.54 -3.20
N ASN A 413 -18.97 -13.75 -4.27
CA ASN A 413 -20.25 -13.41 -4.92
C ASN A 413 -21.28 -12.69 -4.02
N THR A 414 -20.86 -12.21 -2.85
CA THR A 414 -21.67 -11.36 -1.97
C THR A 414 -21.61 -9.89 -2.38
N GLY A 415 -20.74 -9.57 -3.35
CA GLY A 415 -20.50 -8.20 -3.78
C GLY A 415 -19.48 -7.46 -2.94
N GLY A 416 -18.56 -8.23 -2.37
CA GLY A 416 -17.40 -7.81 -1.59
C GLY A 416 -16.28 -7.16 -2.40
N PHE A 417 -15.11 -7.07 -1.77
CA PHE A 417 -13.89 -6.64 -2.43
C PHE A 417 -13.23 -7.81 -3.16
N GLU A 418 -12.85 -7.56 -4.41
CA GLU A 418 -12.21 -8.53 -5.28
C GLU A 418 -10.97 -7.88 -5.88
N ALA A 419 -9.85 -8.62 -5.94
CA ALA A 419 -8.58 -8.11 -6.42
C ALA A 419 -7.72 -9.25 -6.99
N VAL A 420 -6.54 -8.92 -7.53
CA VAL A 420 -5.57 -9.88 -8.06
C VAL A 420 -4.31 -9.84 -7.20
N PRO A 421 -4.18 -10.73 -6.19
CA PRO A 421 -2.99 -10.78 -5.35
C PRO A 421 -1.70 -10.92 -6.17
N GLY A 422 -0.72 -10.09 -5.83
CA GLY A 422 0.63 -10.08 -6.40
C GLY A 422 0.78 -9.38 -7.74
N PHE A 423 -0.31 -8.84 -8.31
CA PHE A 423 -0.30 -8.20 -9.63
C PHE A 423 0.54 -6.91 -9.66
N HIS A 424 0.65 -6.19 -8.54
CA HIS A 424 1.44 -4.96 -8.43
C HIS A 424 2.91 -5.17 -8.82
N ARG A 425 3.47 -6.37 -8.59
CA ARG A 425 4.84 -6.76 -9.02
C ARG A 425 4.97 -6.93 -10.52
N GLU A 426 3.92 -7.43 -11.16
CA GLU A 426 3.87 -7.67 -12.60
C GLU A 426 3.45 -6.42 -13.37
N PHE A 427 2.88 -5.42 -12.70
CA PHE A 427 2.26 -4.24 -13.30
C PHE A 427 3.15 -3.56 -14.34
N HIS A 428 4.42 -3.28 -14.03
CA HIS A 428 5.32 -2.62 -14.96
C HIS A 428 5.60 -3.46 -16.21
N SER A 429 5.93 -4.74 -16.04
CA SER A 429 6.12 -5.67 -17.15
C SER A 429 4.84 -5.81 -18.01
N TRP A 430 3.66 -5.79 -17.39
CA TRP A 430 2.38 -5.86 -18.09
C TRP A 430 2.11 -4.59 -18.90
N VAL A 431 2.40 -3.40 -18.35
CA VAL A 431 2.32 -2.12 -19.06
C VAL A 431 3.26 -2.07 -20.26
N GLU A 432 4.47 -2.61 -20.12
CA GLU A 432 5.44 -2.67 -21.20
C GLU A 432 5.05 -3.66 -22.30
N ARG A 433 4.62 -4.87 -21.93
CA ARG A 433 4.33 -5.97 -22.86
C ARG A 433 3.12 -5.75 -23.77
N GLY A 434 2.07 -5.06 -23.34
CA GLY A 434 0.83 -5.13 -24.14
C GLY A 434 -0.24 -4.08 -23.87
N ARG A 435 -0.27 -3.56 -22.63
CA ARG A 435 -0.27 -2.12 -22.37
C ARG A 435 -0.19 -1.18 -23.57
N ARG A 436 0.98 -1.22 -24.21
CA ARG A 436 1.43 -0.30 -25.25
C ARG A 436 1.51 -0.92 -26.65
N SER A 437 1.70 -2.24 -26.80
CA SER A 437 1.72 -2.95 -28.10
C SER A 437 0.39 -3.59 -28.56
N VAL A 438 -0.53 -2.81 -29.11
CA VAL A 438 -1.66 -3.32 -29.95
C VAL A 438 -1.27 -3.15 -31.43
N MET A 439 0.01 -2.87 -31.69
CA MET A 439 0.57 -2.79 -33.03
C MET A 439 0.71 -4.17 -33.69
N ASP A 440 0.70 -5.26 -32.90
CA ASP A 440 0.93 -6.63 -33.39
C ASP A 440 -0.35 -7.42 -33.69
N ILE A 441 -1.55 -6.87 -33.42
CA ILE A 441 -2.79 -7.52 -33.88
C ILE A 441 -2.89 -7.30 -35.40
N PRO A 442 -2.91 -8.37 -36.22
CA PRO A 442 -3.02 -8.25 -37.67
C PRO A 442 -4.22 -7.37 -38.02
N TYR A 443 -3.98 -6.36 -38.84
CA TYR A 443 -5.06 -5.48 -39.31
C TYR A 443 -6.09 -6.32 -40.05
N ASP A 444 -7.21 -6.63 -39.39
CA ASP A 444 -8.36 -7.22 -40.05
C ASP A 444 -8.98 -6.15 -40.96
N ALA A 445 -8.65 -6.23 -42.25
CA ALA A 445 -9.12 -5.32 -43.29
C ALA A 445 -10.66 -5.32 -43.44
N THR A 446 -11.36 -6.30 -42.87
CA THR A 446 -12.83 -6.36 -42.87
C THR A 446 -13.43 -5.55 -41.72
N SER A 447 -12.73 -5.40 -40.60
CA SER A 447 -13.11 -4.53 -39.50
C SER A 447 -12.52 -3.13 -39.74
N LYS A 448 -13.34 -2.16 -40.17
CA LYS A 448 -12.90 -0.77 -40.40
C LYS A 448 -12.45 -0.03 -39.12
N GLN A 449 -12.30 -0.72 -37.99
CA GLN A 449 -11.85 -0.14 -36.73
C GLN A 449 -10.80 -1.05 -36.09
N ARG A 450 -9.57 -0.54 -35.99
CA ARG A 450 -8.58 -1.13 -35.08
C ARG A 450 -9.16 -1.16 -33.66
N PRO A 451 -8.92 -2.21 -32.86
CA PRO A 451 -9.27 -2.22 -31.44
C PRO A 451 -8.69 -0.95 -30.79
N ARG A 452 -9.57 -0.01 -30.44
CA ARG A 452 -9.16 1.21 -29.75
C ARG A 452 -9.13 0.90 -28.28
N ARG A 453 -7.95 1.07 -27.67
CA ARG A 453 -7.80 1.04 -26.22
C ARG A 453 -8.75 2.05 -25.60
N ARG A 454 -9.35 1.67 -24.47
CA ARG A 454 -10.09 2.62 -23.66
C ARG A 454 -9.07 3.55 -23.01
N PRO A 455 -9.11 4.86 -23.29
CA PRO A 455 -8.22 5.80 -22.62
C PRO A 455 -8.52 5.80 -21.12
N CYS A 456 -7.49 6.07 -20.31
CA CYS A 456 -7.70 6.41 -18.90
C CYS A 456 -8.68 7.58 -18.79
N VAL A 457 -9.58 7.52 -17.80
CA VAL A 457 -10.48 8.62 -17.45
C VAL A 457 -9.99 9.22 -16.14
N GLY A 458 -9.04 10.15 -16.24
CA GLY A 458 -8.28 10.62 -15.08
C GLY A 458 -7.37 9.51 -14.54
N GLU A 459 -7.50 9.19 -13.26
CA GLU A 459 -6.79 8.07 -12.62
C GLU A 459 -7.52 6.74 -12.83
N TYR A 460 -8.75 6.74 -13.32
CA TYR A 460 -9.54 5.54 -13.47
C TYR A 460 -9.25 4.83 -14.80
N THR A 461 -9.02 3.53 -14.72
CA THR A 461 -8.63 2.70 -15.86
C THR A 461 -9.45 1.41 -15.93
N HIS A 462 -10.39 1.32 -16.88
CA HIS A 462 -11.15 0.09 -17.12
C HIS A 462 -10.26 -1.05 -17.61
N LEU A 463 -10.48 -2.26 -17.08
CA LEU A 463 -10.03 -3.50 -17.70
C LEU A 463 -11.01 -3.92 -18.80
N ASP A 464 -10.48 -4.31 -19.96
CA ASP A 464 -11.24 -4.88 -21.06
C ASP A 464 -11.26 -6.41 -20.90
N PRO A 465 -12.45 -7.05 -20.75
CA PRO A 465 -12.53 -8.50 -20.54
C PRO A 465 -11.88 -9.35 -21.63
N THR A 466 -11.67 -8.80 -22.83
CA THR A 466 -11.04 -9.53 -23.96
C THR A 466 -9.53 -9.35 -23.93
N LEU A 467 -9.05 -8.13 -23.73
CA LEU A 467 -7.62 -7.81 -23.78
C LEU A 467 -6.91 -8.16 -22.46
N ASP A 468 -7.62 -8.05 -21.35
CA ASP A 468 -7.08 -8.22 -19.99
C ASP A 468 -7.59 -9.53 -19.36
N ARG A 469 -7.94 -10.52 -20.20
CA ARG A 469 -8.52 -11.80 -19.76
C ARG A 469 -7.67 -12.51 -18.69
N GLU A 470 -6.36 -12.53 -18.87
CA GLU A 470 -5.43 -13.17 -17.92
C GLU A 470 -5.50 -12.55 -16.53
N ILE A 471 -5.70 -11.24 -16.42
CA ILE A 471 -5.90 -10.54 -15.15
C ILE A 471 -7.28 -10.88 -14.60
N MET A 472 -8.32 -10.80 -15.46
CA MET A 472 -9.71 -11.04 -15.08
C MET A 472 -9.95 -12.45 -14.54
N GLU A 473 -9.26 -13.47 -15.07
CA GLU A 473 -9.35 -14.87 -14.61
C GLU A 473 -8.68 -15.09 -13.24
N ARG A 474 -7.77 -14.19 -12.82
CA ARG A 474 -7.08 -14.23 -11.52
C ARG A 474 -7.78 -13.41 -10.44
N VAL A 475 -8.84 -12.67 -10.78
CA VAL A 475 -9.60 -11.88 -9.80
C VAL A 475 -10.23 -12.83 -8.79
N THR A 476 -9.95 -12.60 -7.51
CA THR A 476 -10.45 -13.40 -6.40
C THR A 476 -11.07 -12.52 -5.33
N HIS A 477 -12.03 -13.10 -4.61
CA HIS A 477 -12.63 -12.51 -3.42
C HIS A 477 -11.61 -12.40 -2.30
N ILE A 478 -11.57 -11.24 -1.63
CA ILE A 478 -10.73 -11.00 -0.45
C ILE A 478 -11.64 -11.02 0.78
N PRO A 479 -11.58 -12.07 1.63
CA PRO A 479 -12.46 -12.17 2.79
C PRO A 479 -12.08 -11.14 3.85
N VAL A 480 -13.07 -10.43 4.39
CA VAL A 480 -12.87 -9.44 5.45
C VAL A 480 -13.99 -9.53 6.49
N ARG A 481 -13.61 -9.49 7.78
CA ARG A 481 -14.54 -9.45 8.90
C ARG A 481 -14.98 -8.02 9.20
N ALA A 482 -16.11 -7.87 9.89
CA ALA A 482 -16.51 -6.59 10.43
C ALA A 482 -15.43 -6.07 11.39
N GLY A 483 -15.02 -4.82 11.19
CA GLY A 483 -13.91 -4.19 11.91
C GLY A 483 -12.55 -4.38 11.23
N GLY A 484 -12.44 -5.24 10.22
CA GLY A 484 -11.22 -5.41 9.44
C GLY A 484 -10.99 -4.25 8.46
N ALA A 485 -9.73 -3.88 8.26
CA ALA A 485 -9.27 -2.97 7.23
C ALA A 485 -8.60 -3.76 6.10
N VAL A 486 -8.92 -3.43 4.86
CA VAL A 486 -8.24 -3.97 3.67
C VAL A 486 -7.39 -2.86 3.08
N PHE A 487 -6.10 -3.12 2.95
CA PHE A 487 -5.13 -2.29 2.25
C PHE A 487 -4.79 -2.93 0.92
N TRP A 488 -4.66 -2.14 -0.14
CA TRP A 488 -4.18 -2.63 -1.43
C TRP A 488 -3.36 -1.59 -2.17
N ASP A 489 -2.44 -2.08 -3.00
CA ASP A 489 -1.68 -1.25 -3.93
C ASP A 489 -2.63 -0.59 -4.94
N ASN A 490 -2.38 0.67 -5.29
CA ASN A 490 -3.22 1.40 -6.25
C ASN A 490 -3.06 0.93 -7.72
N ARG A 491 -2.12 0.01 -7.98
CA ARG A 491 -1.95 -0.71 -9.24
C ARG A 491 -2.61 -2.07 -9.16
#